data_AF-A0A923TGQ8-F1
#
_entry.id   AF-A0A923TGQ8-F1
#
_cell.length_a   1.000
_cell.length_b   1.000
_cell.length_c   1.000
_cell.angle_alpha   90.00
_cell.angle_beta   90.00
_cell.angle_gamma   90.00
#
_symmetry.space_group_name_H-M   'P 1'
#
loop_
_entity.id
_entity.type
_entity.pdbx_description
1 polymer ?
#
loop_
_entity_poly.entity_id
_entity_poly.type
_entity_poly.pdbx_seq_one_letter_code
_entity_poly.pdbx_strand_id
1 'polypeptide(L)'
;MIELAQALWLLLAAAGLALSVTYAGLPVLGQGAFVAVGGVGTALLGPGGAGLPLGVAVVLAVVVAGLLGQLVALGASRLEGASLALATWALAWLVFRTLEAFPTVSGGDQGLVRPAPARLVSQTLGLSLTLTPVVHVVLAGLLCLAALSALRRLDRGPAGLDLAALREGPALAASLGVPVAARRRAVLTATAVLGGLSGAGTTVLLGLVAPADVSPLLSLQLFVAVLLGGTARWWGPLLGVVVLSTLPPVADALAAGAGVAPERTRGALTAALLVAVLALRRPVGRLLARTPAVHPGAEPAPIPTPPRSAQNGVRLRADDVHVSFGAVQALAGAGLTLHAGRVHALVGPNGSGKSTLLA
;
A
#
# COMPACT_ATOMS: atom_id res chain seq x y z
N MET A 1 -17.40 19.59 10.88
CA MET A 1 -17.08 19.72 9.44
C MET A 1 -15.59 19.61 9.14
N ILE A 2 -14.71 20.32 9.87
CA ILE A 2 -13.24 20.22 9.66
C ILE A 2 -12.73 18.80 9.92
N GLU A 3 -13.10 18.18 11.05
CA GLU A 3 -12.71 16.81 11.38
C GLU A 3 -13.13 15.79 10.33
N LEU A 4 -14.36 15.92 9.79
CA LEU A 4 -14.85 15.07 8.71
C LEU A 4 -14.01 15.24 7.44
N ALA A 5 -13.67 16.48 7.06
CA ALA A 5 -12.82 16.74 5.90
C ALA A 5 -11.41 16.17 6.11
N GLN A 6 -10.82 16.32 7.31
CA GLN A 6 -9.54 15.71 7.66
C GLN A 6 -9.58 14.18 7.55
N ALA A 7 -10.63 13.55 8.09
CA ALA A 7 -10.82 12.10 8.00
C ALA A 7 -10.95 11.62 6.55
N LEU A 8 -11.62 12.39 5.68
CA LEU A 8 -11.71 12.08 4.25
C LEU A 8 -10.36 12.22 3.54
N TRP A 9 -9.55 13.23 3.87
CA TRP A 9 -8.19 13.31 3.33
C TRP A 9 -7.32 12.14 3.79
N LEU A 10 -7.40 11.75 5.06
CA LEU A 10 -6.71 10.55 5.57
C LEU A 10 -7.20 9.27 4.88
N LEU A 11 -8.49 9.17 4.58
CA LEU A 11 -9.06 8.07 3.80
C LEU A 11 -8.46 7.99 2.39
N LEU A 12 -8.21 9.14 1.75
CA LEU A 12 -7.55 9.15 0.45
C LEU A 12 -6.11 8.59 0.53
N ALA A 13 -5.34 8.98 1.56
CA ALA A 13 -4.02 8.41 1.79
C ALA A 13 -4.07 6.91 2.09
N ALA A 14 -5.03 6.47 2.92
CA ALA A 14 -5.23 5.07 3.25
C ALA A 14 -5.66 4.23 2.04
N ALA A 15 -6.51 4.78 1.16
CA ALA A 15 -6.90 4.11 -0.08
C ALA A 15 -5.71 3.92 -1.03
N GLY A 16 -4.84 4.93 -1.15
CA GLY A 16 -3.59 4.81 -1.89
C GLY A 16 -2.63 3.80 -1.28
N LEU A 17 -2.54 3.75 0.05
CA LEU A 17 -1.71 2.78 0.75
C LEU A 17 -2.24 1.34 0.58
N ALA A 18 -3.56 1.15 0.62
CA ALA A 18 -4.19 -0.15 0.42
C ALA A 18 -3.96 -0.72 -0.98
N LEU A 19 -3.82 0.12 -2.01
CA LEU A 19 -3.39 -0.33 -3.33
C LEU A 19 -2.03 -1.05 -3.28
N SER A 20 -1.07 -0.50 -2.54
CA SER A 20 0.25 -1.13 -2.38
C SER A 20 0.24 -2.33 -1.43
N VAL A 21 -0.32 -2.17 -0.24
CA VAL A 21 -0.25 -3.19 0.82
C VAL A 21 -1.24 -4.32 0.58
N THR A 22 -2.51 -3.99 0.37
CA THR A 22 -3.59 -4.98 0.37
C THR A 22 -3.76 -5.65 -0.99
N TYR A 23 -3.65 -4.87 -2.08
CA TYR A 23 -3.83 -5.36 -3.44
C TYR A 23 -2.54 -5.94 -4.02
N ALA A 24 -1.43 -5.19 -3.99
CA ALA A 24 -0.16 -5.62 -4.59
C ALA A 24 0.75 -6.44 -3.66
N GLY A 25 0.44 -6.52 -2.36
CA GLY A 25 1.27 -7.25 -1.38
C GLY A 25 2.60 -6.58 -1.05
N LEU A 26 2.76 -5.29 -1.35
CA LEU A 26 3.98 -4.53 -1.11
C LEU A 26 3.88 -3.85 0.26
N PRO A 27 4.67 -4.25 1.27
CA PRO A 27 4.61 -3.62 2.58
C PRO A 27 5.29 -2.24 2.51
N VAL A 28 4.48 -1.19 2.38
CA VAL A 28 4.93 0.20 2.34
C VAL A 28 4.67 0.87 3.69
N LEU A 29 5.72 1.37 4.33
CA LEU A 29 5.67 2.12 5.59
C LEU A 29 6.07 3.60 5.41
N GLY A 30 6.07 4.07 4.16
CA GLY A 30 6.49 5.42 3.78
C GLY A 30 5.38 6.42 3.51
N GLN A 31 4.11 6.08 3.74
CA GLN A 31 2.98 6.89 3.25
C GLN A 31 3.00 8.33 3.77
N GLY A 32 3.39 8.55 5.02
CA GLY A 32 3.55 9.87 5.62
C GLY A 32 4.60 10.73 4.92
N ALA A 33 5.63 10.13 4.30
CA ALA A 33 6.61 10.87 3.50
C ALA A 33 5.94 11.55 2.29
N PHE A 34 5.05 10.84 1.60
CA PHE A 34 4.33 11.37 0.45
C PHE A 34 3.30 12.43 0.86
N VAL A 35 2.62 12.21 2.00
CA VAL A 35 1.74 13.21 2.62
C VAL A 35 2.54 14.48 2.98
N ALA A 36 3.72 14.34 3.58
CA ALA A 36 4.60 15.45 3.91
C ALA A 36 5.01 16.26 2.68
N VAL A 37 5.46 15.59 1.62
CA VAL A 37 5.87 16.25 0.37
C VAL A 37 4.71 17.00 -0.28
N GLY A 38 3.52 16.41 -0.31
CA GLY A 38 2.33 17.07 -0.85
C GLY A 38 1.90 18.29 -0.04
N GLY A 39 1.85 18.16 1.29
CA GLY A 39 1.42 19.23 2.20
C GLY A 39 2.42 20.38 2.26
N VAL A 40 3.67 20.09 2.61
CA VAL A 40 4.75 21.08 2.70
C VAL A 40 5.01 21.70 1.32
N GLY A 41 5.04 20.89 0.25
CA GLY A 41 5.20 21.40 -1.11
C GLY A 41 4.08 22.38 -1.49
N THR A 42 2.83 22.11 -1.11
CA THR A 42 1.70 23.03 -1.37
C THR A 42 1.85 24.33 -0.58
N ALA A 43 2.24 24.26 0.69
CA ALA A 43 2.47 25.46 1.51
C ALA A 43 3.68 26.29 1.04
N LEU A 44 4.74 25.63 0.57
CA LEU A 44 5.94 26.29 0.05
C LEU A 44 5.70 26.97 -1.30
N LEU A 45 5.00 26.30 -2.21
CA LEU A 45 4.80 26.80 -3.56
C LEU A 45 3.61 27.77 -3.64
N GLY A 46 2.60 27.56 -2.81
CA GLY A 46 1.33 28.29 -2.87
C GLY A 46 1.37 29.74 -2.36
N PRO A 47 0.19 30.35 -2.22
CA PRO A 47 0.06 31.72 -1.74
C PRO A 47 0.61 31.84 -0.30
N GLY A 48 1.62 32.69 -0.10
CA GLY A 48 2.33 32.86 1.18
C GLY A 48 3.70 32.18 1.25
N GLY A 49 4.06 31.37 0.25
CA GLY A 49 5.43 30.91 0.01
C GLY A 49 5.98 31.56 -1.26
N ALA A 50 6.18 30.77 -2.32
CA ALA A 50 6.61 31.24 -3.63
C ALA A 50 5.54 32.04 -4.39
N GLY A 51 4.29 32.07 -3.90
CA GLY A 51 3.22 32.92 -4.44
C GLY A 51 2.54 32.35 -5.70
N LEU A 52 2.74 31.08 -6.02
CA LEU A 52 2.04 30.46 -7.16
C LEU A 52 0.54 30.34 -6.88
N PRO A 53 -0.31 30.38 -7.92
CA PRO A 53 -1.73 30.08 -7.79
C PRO A 53 -1.93 28.71 -7.12
N LEU A 54 -2.85 28.64 -6.17
CA LEU A 54 -3.01 27.46 -5.30
C LEU A 54 -3.21 26.16 -6.09
N GLY A 55 -3.97 26.17 -7.18
CA GLY A 55 -4.16 24.99 -8.02
C GLY A 55 -2.85 24.49 -8.65
N VAL A 56 -1.99 25.40 -9.10
CA VAL A 56 -0.67 25.06 -9.67
C VAL A 56 0.25 24.51 -8.59
N ALA A 57 0.25 25.13 -7.41
CA ALA A 57 1.05 24.67 -6.27
C ALA A 57 0.69 23.24 -5.84
N VAL A 58 -0.61 22.93 -5.73
CA VAL A 58 -1.09 21.57 -5.41
C VAL A 58 -0.65 20.58 -6.47
N VAL A 59 -0.83 20.89 -7.77
CA VAL A 59 -0.44 19.98 -8.86
C VAL A 59 1.06 19.72 -8.83
N LEU A 60 1.89 20.76 -8.69
CA LEU A 60 3.35 20.60 -8.64
C LEU A 60 3.78 19.78 -7.41
N ALA A 61 3.21 20.04 -6.23
CA ALA A 61 3.53 19.28 -5.02
C ALA A 61 3.16 17.79 -5.16
N VAL A 62 2.00 17.49 -5.76
CA VAL A 62 1.54 16.12 -6.04
C VAL A 62 2.42 15.44 -7.08
N VAL A 63 2.85 16.16 -8.12
CA VAL A 63 3.79 15.65 -9.12
C VAL A 63 5.12 15.31 -8.47
N VAL A 64 5.66 16.17 -7.59
CA VAL A 64 6.90 15.89 -6.85
C VAL A 64 6.73 14.66 -5.94
N ALA A 65 5.59 14.52 -5.25
CA ALA A 65 5.29 13.31 -4.48
C ALA A 65 5.25 12.06 -5.37
N GLY A 66 4.62 12.13 -6.55
CA GLY A 66 4.60 11.05 -7.54
C GLY A 66 5.98 10.70 -8.08
N LEU A 67 6.83 11.69 -8.39
CA LEU A 67 8.21 11.49 -8.81
C LEU A 67 9.05 10.83 -7.72
N LEU A 68 8.87 11.24 -6.46
CA LEU A 68 9.50 10.57 -5.32
C LEU A 68 9.02 9.12 -5.21
N GLY A 69 7.72 8.87 -5.35
CA GLY A 69 7.15 7.52 -5.38
C GLY A 69 7.73 6.65 -6.50
N GLN A 70 7.91 7.22 -7.69
CA GLN A 70 8.52 6.55 -8.83
C GLN A 70 10.01 6.26 -8.59
N LEU A 71 10.76 7.19 -8.00
CA LEU A 71 12.17 6.99 -7.63
C LEU A 71 12.30 5.86 -6.60
N VAL A 72 11.46 5.88 -5.57
CA VAL A 72 11.35 4.81 -4.58
C VAL A 72 11.01 3.50 -5.27
N ALA A 73 10.10 3.50 -6.23
CA ALA A 73 9.72 2.30 -6.95
C ALA A 73 10.84 1.71 -7.82
N LEU A 74 11.70 2.56 -8.39
CA LEU A 74 12.89 2.13 -9.11
C LEU A 74 13.87 1.40 -8.17
N GLY A 75 14.12 1.95 -6.98
CA GLY A 75 14.95 1.29 -5.96
C GLY A 75 14.29 0.04 -5.38
N ALA A 76 12.99 0.11 -5.10
CA ALA A 76 12.16 -0.96 -4.55
C ALA A 76 12.03 -2.17 -5.46
N SER A 77 12.29 -2.03 -6.76
CA SER A 77 12.30 -3.17 -7.69
C SER A 77 13.26 -4.28 -7.27
N ARG A 78 14.30 -3.94 -6.50
CA ARG A 78 15.33 -4.86 -5.99
C ARG A 78 15.05 -5.38 -4.57
N LEU A 79 14.04 -4.82 -3.89
CA LEU A 79 13.74 -5.10 -2.49
C LEU A 79 12.50 -5.98 -2.37
N GLU A 80 12.49 -6.88 -1.39
CA GLU A 80 11.39 -7.80 -1.13
C GLU A 80 11.01 -7.83 0.35
N GLY A 81 9.71 -8.02 0.61
CA GLY A 81 9.16 -8.19 1.95
C GLY A 81 9.61 -7.08 2.92
N ALA A 82 10.18 -7.48 4.05
CA ALA A 82 10.57 -6.58 5.14
C ALA A 82 11.59 -5.51 4.70
N SER A 83 12.47 -5.81 3.74
CA SER A 83 13.48 -4.85 3.27
C SER A 83 12.83 -3.63 2.59
N LEU A 84 11.74 -3.84 1.83
CA LEU A 84 10.96 -2.75 1.23
C LEU A 84 10.25 -1.91 2.30
N ALA A 85 9.70 -2.55 3.31
CA ALA A 85 9.04 -1.87 4.42
C ALA A 85 10.02 -0.97 5.18
N LEU A 86 11.21 -1.50 5.51
CA LEU A 86 12.26 -0.74 6.19
C LEU A 86 12.79 0.41 5.33
N ALA A 87 13.01 0.20 4.03
CA ALA A 87 13.47 1.25 3.13
C ALA A 87 12.46 2.39 3.00
N THR A 88 11.16 2.08 2.87
CA THR A 88 10.10 3.09 2.80
C THR A 88 9.87 3.79 4.14
N TRP A 89 10.09 3.11 5.26
CA TRP A 89 10.03 3.74 6.58
C TRP A 89 11.24 4.66 6.82
N ALA A 90 12.44 4.24 6.40
CA ALA A 90 13.64 5.07 6.43
C ALA A 90 13.45 6.33 5.59
N LEU A 91 12.76 6.25 4.44
CA LEU A 91 12.39 7.44 3.66
C LEU A 91 11.47 8.38 4.45
N ALA A 92 10.47 7.86 5.16
CA ALA A 92 9.61 8.71 5.99
C ALA A 92 10.40 9.43 7.09
N TRP A 93 11.34 8.73 7.73
CA TRP A 93 12.28 9.34 8.67
C TRP A 93 13.18 10.37 8.00
N LEU A 94 13.73 10.07 6.82
CA LEU A 94 14.59 10.99 6.09
C LEU A 94 13.84 12.30 5.76
N VAL A 95 12.62 12.20 5.23
CA VAL A 95 11.79 13.38 4.93
C VAL A 95 11.49 14.16 6.21
N PHE A 96 11.05 13.48 7.27
CA PHE A 96 10.75 14.13 8.55
C PHE A 96 11.97 14.86 9.13
N ARG A 97 13.12 14.20 9.22
CA ARG A 97 14.37 14.81 9.72
C ARG A 97 14.87 15.94 8.83
N THR A 98 14.64 15.86 7.53
CA THR A 98 14.95 16.97 6.60
C THR A 98 14.05 18.17 6.90
N LEU A 99 12.76 17.96 7.14
CA LEU A 99 11.87 19.05 7.52
C LEU A 99 12.30 19.69 8.85
N GLU A 100 12.69 18.92 9.85
CA GLU A 100 13.20 19.48 11.12
C GLU A 100 14.55 20.20 10.93
N ALA A 101 15.46 19.64 10.14
CA ALA A 101 16.81 20.17 9.94
C ALA A 101 16.86 21.45 9.10
N PHE A 102 15.85 21.70 8.26
CA PHE A 102 15.79 22.87 7.39
C PHE A 102 14.55 23.73 7.67
N PRO A 103 14.58 24.58 8.73
CA PRO A 103 13.47 25.46 9.07
C PRO A 103 13.08 26.44 7.97
N THR A 104 14.00 26.79 7.06
CA THR A 104 13.72 27.63 5.89
C THR A 104 12.70 26.98 4.94
N VAL A 105 12.60 25.65 4.95
CA VAL A 105 11.71 24.86 4.10
C VAL A 105 10.42 24.50 4.83
N SER A 106 10.48 24.15 6.11
CA SER A 106 9.34 23.62 6.86
C SER A 106 8.69 24.62 7.82
N GLY A 107 9.33 25.75 8.11
CA GLY A 107 8.99 26.59 9.25
C GLY A 107 9.49 26.06 10.61
N GLY A 108 10.28 24.97 10.62
CA GLY A 108 10.73 24.30 11.83
C GLY A 108 9.58 23.62 12.57
N ASP A 109 9.69 23.51 13.90
CA ASP A 109 8.69 22.86 14.74
C ASP A 109 7.30 23.52 14.67
N GLN A 110 7.26 24.82 14.38
CA GLN A 110 6.03 25.61 14.25
C GLN A 110 5.28 25.33 12.94
N GLY A 111 5.95 24.74 11.94
CA GLY A 111 5.38 24.49 10.63
C GLY A 111 5.17 25.74 9.77
N LEU A 112 4.56 25.55 8.61
CA LEU A 112 4.18 26.64 7.70
C LEU A 112 2.71 27.02 7.91
N VAL A 113 2.49 28.23 8.41
CA VAL A 113 1.15 28.83 8.51
C VAL A 113 0.81 29.53 7.18
N ARG A 114 -0.40 29.29 6.68
CA ARG A 114 -0.95 29.85 5.44
C ARG A 114 -2.38 30.33 5.65
N PRO A 115 -2.84 31.37 4.91
CA PRO A 115 -4.19 31.88 5.05
C PRO A 115 -5.25 30.79 4.78
N ALA A 116 -6.13 30.56 5.75
CA ALA A 116 -7.30 29.70 5.63
C ALA A 116 -8.59 30.48 5.97
N PRO A 117 -9.71 30.28 5.25
CA PRO A 117 -9.88 29.35 4.12
C PRO A 117 -9.17 29.85 2.86
N ALA A 118 -8.45 28.95 2.20
CA ALA A 118 -7.72 29.28 0.98
C ALA A 118 -8.68 29.62 -0.18
N ARG A 119 -8.23 30.49 -1.09
CA ARG A 119 -8.99 30.86 -2.29
C ARG A 119 -8.32 30.29 -3.53
N LEU A 120 -9.07 29.51 -4.31
CA LEU A 120 -8.69 29.16 -5.67
C LEU A 120 -9.14 30.32 -6.57
N VAL A 121 -8.17 31.08 -7.07
CA VAL A 121 -8.43 32.19 -7.99
C VAL A 121 -7.90 31.81 -9.37
N SER A 122 -8.78 31.77 -10.36
CA SER A 122 -8.41 31.66 -11.76
C SER A 122 -8.46 33.04 -12.39
N GLN A 123 -7.30 33.64 -12.64
CA GLN A 123 -7.18 34.95 -13.28
C GLN A 123 -7.68 34.92 -14.74
N THR A 124 -7.59 33.77 -15.41
CA THR A 124 -8.03 33.59 -16.80
C THR A 124 -9.54 33.44 -16.94
N LEU A 125 -10.23 32.91 -15.93
CA LEU A 125 -11.68 32.68 -15.94
C LEU A 125 -12.46 33.69 -15.09
N GLY A 126 -11.77 34.57 -14.36
CA GLY A 126 -12.40 35.50 -13.40
C GLY A 126 -13.12 34.81 -12.23
N LEU A 127 -12.90 33.51 -12.03
CA LEU A 127 -13.56 32.71 -11.00
C LEU A 127 -12.72 32.67 -9.72
N SER A 128 -13.35 32.98 -8.58
CA SER A 128 -12.77 32.79 -7.25
C SER A 128 -13.62 31.84 -6.42
N LEU A 129 -13.06 30.71 -6.03
CA LEU A 129 -13.70 29.74 -5.14
C LEU A 129 -13.02 29.77 -3.77
N THR A 130 -13.77 30.11 -2.72
CA THR A 130 -13.31 29.97 -1.33
C THR A 130 -13.45 28.52 -0.89
N LEU A 131 -12.35 27.89 -0.51
CA LEU A 131 -12.32 26.50 -0.07
C LEU A 131 -12.73 26.41 1.41
N THR A 132 -14.02 26.56 1.69
CA THR A 132 -14.57 26.35 3.03
C THR A 132 -14.45 24.87 3.45
N PRO A 133 -14.60 24.54 4.75
CA PRO A 133 -14.61 23.15 5.19
C PRO A 133 -15.64 22.27 4.48
N VAL A 134 -16.79 22.85 4.07
CA VAL A 134 -17.82 22.15 3.29
C VAL A 134 -17.30 21.78 1.90
N VAL A 135 -16.62 22.70 1.21
CA VAL A 135 -16.03 22.43 -0.10
C VAL A 135 -14.97 21.33 -0.01
N HIS A 136 -14.18 21.30 1.08
CA HIS A 136 -13.23 20.22 1.31
C HIS A 136 -13.93 18.87 1.54
N VAL A 137 -15.04 18.82 2.27
CA VAL A 137 -15.82 17.57 2.42
C VAL A 137 -16.30 17.07 1.06
N VAL A 138 -16.82 17.96 0.21
CA VAL A 138 -17.28 17.58 -1.15
C VAL A 138 -16.11 17.12 -2.01
N LEU A 139 -15.01 17.88 -2.05
CA LEU A 139 -13.84 17.57 -2.88
C LEU A 139 -13.16 16.27 -2.44
N ALA A 140 -12.83 16.14 -1.14
CA ALA A 140 -12.23 14.95 -0.58
C ALA A 140 -13.18 13.74 -0.70
N GLY A 141 -14.49 13.96 -0.52
CA GLY A 141 -15.52 12.95 -0.72
C GLY A 141 -15.53 12.42 -2.16
N LEU A 142 -15.52 13.31 -3.17
CA LEU A 142 -15.45 12.92 -4.58
C LEU A 142 -14.16 12.17 -4.92
N LEU A 143 -13.01 12.61 -4.42
CA LEU A 143 -11.74 11.92 -4.61
C LEU A 143 -11.71 10.55 -3.93
N CYS A 144 -12.26 10.43 -2.72
CA CYS A 144 -12.42 9.15 -2.03
C CYS A 144 -13.36 8.22 -2.79
N LEU A 145 -14.50 8.70 -3.28
CA LEU A 145 -15.40 7.91 -4.12
C LEU A 145 -14.70 7.44 -5.41
N ALA A 146 -13.92 8.30 -6.05
CA ALA A 146 -13.11 7.93 -7.21
C ALA A 146 -12.07 6.85 -6.86
N ALA A 147 -11.32 7.02 -5.76
CA ALA A 147 -10.32 6.04 -5.32
C ALA A 147 -10.95 4.69 -4.94
N LEU A 148 -12.03 4.68 -4.14
CA LEU A 148 -12.72 3.46 -3.73
C LEU A 148 -13.41 2.76 -4.91
N SER A 149 -13.96 3.52 -5.86
CA SER A 149 -14.52 2.94 -7.09
C SER A 149 -13.43 2.35 -7.99
N ALA A 150 -12.24 2.96 -8.04
CA ALA A 150 -11.08 2.37 -8.72
C ALA A 150 -10.63 1.06 -8.06
N LEU A 151 -10.56 0.99 -6.73
CA LEU A 151 -10.28 -0.26 -5.99
C LEU A 151 -11.34 -1.34 -6.28
N ARG A 152 -12.63 -0.95 -6.32
CA ARG A 152 -13.73 -1.87 -6.66
C ARG A 152 -13.67 -2.36 -8.11
N ARG A 153 -13.15 -1.55 -9.04
CA ARG A 153 -12.88 -1.97 -10.43
C ARG A 153 -11.70 -2.92 -10.49
N LEU A 154 -10.67 -2.71 -9.68
CA LEU A 154 -9.55 -3.66 -9.56
C LEU A 154 -10.04 -5.02 -9.08
N ASP A 155 -10.93 -5.09 -8.09
CA ASP A 155 -11.51 -6.36 -7.60
C ASP A 155 -12.15 -7.22 -8.72
N ARG A 156 -12.60 -6.61 -9.82
CA ARG A 156 -13.32 -7.28 -10.92
C ARG A 156 -12.59 -7.26 -12.26
N GLY A 157 -11.41 -6.63 -12.31
CA GLY A 157 -10.71 -6.32 -13.55
C GLY A 157 -9.42 -7.12 -13.72
N PRO A 158 -8.87 -7.17 -14.96
CA PRO A 158 -7.63 -7.88 -15.25
C PRO A 158 -6.44 -7.30 -14.48
N ALA A 159 -6.41 -5.98 -14.26
CA ALA A 159 -5.38 -5.35 -13.44
C ALA A 159 -5.40 -5.83 -11.99
N GLY A 160 -6.55 -6.24 -11.45
CA GLY A 160 -6.62 -6.85 -10.11
C GLY A 160 -6.04 -8.26 -10.07
N LEU A 161 -6.19 -9.04 -11.16
CA LEU A 161 -5.56 -10.37 -11.28
C LEU A 161 -4.04 -10.24 -11.31
N ASP A 162 -3.51 -9.27 -12.05
CA ASP A 162 -2.07 -8.98 -12.06
C ASP A 162 -1.54 -8.63 -10.65
N LEU A 163 -2.28 -7.82 -9.90
CA LEU A 163 -1.91 -7.44 -8.54
C LEU A 163 -2.07 -8.61 -7.55
N ALA A 164 -3.09 -9.45 -7.73
CA ALA A 164 -3.28 -10.66 -6.93
C ALA A 164 -2.12 -11.65 -7.14
N ALA A 165 -1.71 -11.87 -8.39
CA ALA A 165 -0.54 -12.68 -8.72
C ALA A 165 0.74 -12.08 -8.12
N LEU A 166 0.91 -10.75 -8.22
CA LEU A 166 2.06 -10.05 -7.62
C LEU A 166 2.11 -10.20 -6.10
N ARG A 167 0.94 -10.19 -5.44
CA ARG A 167 0.80 -10.38 -3.99
C ARG A 167 1.17 -11.79 -3.53
N GLU A 168 0.90 -12.80 -4.35
CA GLU A 168 1.32 -14.19 -4.05
C GLU A 168 2.83 -14.37 -4.21
N GLY A 169 3.42 -13.77 -5.23
CA GLY A 169 4.86 -13.68 -5.35
C GLY A 169 5.32 -13.16 -6.71
N PRO A 170 6.48 -12.46 -6.77
CA PRO A 170 7.00 -11.90 -8.02
C PRO A 170 7.34 -12.98 -9.06
N ALA A 171 7.85 -14.14 -8.63
CA ALA A 171 8.18 -15.25 -9.53
C ALA A 171 6.92 -15.84 -10.19
N LEU A 172 5.84 -16.04 -9.42
CA LEU A 172 4.55 -16.53 -9.92
C LEU A 172 3.90 -15.51 -10.87
N ALA A 173 3.91 -14.24 -10.50
CA ALA A 173 3.40 -13.17 -11.36
C ALA A 173 4.14 -13.15 -12.71
N ALA A 174 5.46 -13.30 -12.70
CA ALA A 174 6.25 -13.34 -13.92
C ALA A 174 5.93 -14.56 -14.80
N SER A 175 5.71 -15.75 -14.22
CA SER A 175 5.31 -16.94 -14.98
C SER A 175 3.92 -16.81 -15.62
N LEU A 176 3.05 -15.98 -15.04
CA LEU A 176 1.74 -15.63 -15.59
C LEU A 176 1.80 -14.47 -16.61
N GLY A 177 3.00 -14.00 -16.98
CA GLY A 177 3.20 -12.92 -17.94
C GLY A 177 2.99 -11.52 -17.37
N VAL A 178 2.85 -11.36 -16.05
CA VAL A 178 2.66 -10.05 -15.43
C VAL A 178 3.98 -9.26 -15.45
N PRO A 179 4.00 -8.01 -15.96
CA PRO A 179 5.19 -7.19 -15.95
C PRO A 179 5.45 -6.64 -14.54
N VAL A 180 6.06 -7.47 -13.67
CA VAL A 180 6.28 -7.23 -12.23
C VAL A 180 6.84 -5.84 -11.94
N ALA A 181 7.94 -5.45 -12.62
CA ALA A 181 8.59 -4.17 -12.40
C ALA A 181 7.70 -2.97 -12.80
N ALA A 182 6.93 -3.08 -13.89
CA ALA A 182 6.01 -2.04 -14.31
C ALA A 182 4.82 -1.91 -13.35
N ARG A 183 4.26 -3.04 -12.90
CA ARG A 183 3.14 -3.07 -11.94
C ARG A 183 3.55 -2.52 -10.57
N ARG A 184 4.72 -2.90 -10.04
CA ARG A 184 5.27 -2.31 -8.80
C ARG A 184 5.44 -0.80 -8.91
N ARG A 185 6.00 -0.31 -10.02
CA ARG A 185 6.17 1.13 -10.29
C ARG A 185 4.86 1.89 -10.35
N ALA A 186 3.89 1.38 -11.10
CA ALA A 186 2.57 2.00 -11.22
C ALA A 186 1.87 2.09 -9.85
N VAL A 187 1.89 1.02 -9.08
CA VAL A 187 1.26 0.97 -7.75
C VAL A 187 1.92 1.94 -6.78
N LEU A 188 3.24 1.91 -6.64
CA LEU A 188 3.95 2.78 -5.70
C LEU A 188 3.81 4.27 -6.07
N THR A 189 3.82 4.59 -7.37
CA THR A 189 3.58 5.95 -7.84
C THR A 189 2.15 6.41 -7.53
N ALA A 190 1.14 5.57 -7.79
CA ALA A 190 -0.25 5.89 -7.46
C ALA A 190 -0.46 6.07 -5.95
N THR A 191 0.16 5.22 -5.13
CA THR A 191 0.19 5.35 -3.67
C THR A 191 0.77 6.69 -3.22
N ALA A 192 1.87 7.12 -3.84
CA ALA A 192 2.52 8.40 -3.54
C ALA A 192 1.70 9.61 -4.00
N VAL A 193 1.08 9.55 -5.19
CA VAL A 193 0.19 10.60 -5.69
C VAL A 193 -1.01 10.80 -4.77
N LEU A 194 -1.67 9.71 -4.34
CA LEU A 194 -2.80 9.79 -3.42
C LEU A 194 -2.40 10.27 -2.02
N GLY A 195 -1.21 9.87 -1.55
CA GLY A 195 -0.61 10.41 -0.32
C GLY A 195 -0.33 11.91 -0.42
N GLY A 196 0.30 12.36 -1.52
CA GLY A 196 0.57 13.78 -1.77
C GLY A 196 -0.70 14.61 -1.88
N LEU A 197 -1.74 14.12 -2.56
CA LEU A 197 -3.05 14.77 -2.63
C LEU A 197 -3.69 14.92 -1.25
N SER A 198 -3.60 13.88 -0.42
CA SER A 198 -4.08 13.91 0.97
C SER A 198 -3.37 15.00 1.79
N GLY A 199 -2.03 15.06 1.70
CA GLY A 199 -1.25 16.08 2.39
C GLY A 199 -1.57 17.50 1.92
N ALA A 200 -1.59 17.71 0.60
CA ALA A 200 -1.94 18.99 0.00
C ALA A 200 -3.33 19.47 0.46
N GLY A 201 -4.34 18.59 0.37
CA GLY A 201 -5.71 18.89 0.78
C GLY A 201 -5.83 19.19 2.28
N THR A 202 -5.09 18.48 3.12
CA THR A 202 -5.07 18.71 4.58
C THR A 202 -4.44 20.06 4.91
N THR A 203 -3.31 20.40 4.29
CA THR A 203 -2.65 21.69 4.47
C THR A 203 -3.54 22.86 4.02
N VAL A 204 -4.26 22.70 2.90
CA VAL A 204 -5.18 23.73 2.39
C VAL A 204 -6.41 23.89 3.29
N LEU A 205 -6.89 22.80 3.88
CA LEU A 205 -8.01 22.81 4.82
C LEU A 205 -7.66 23.54 6.12
N LEU A 206 -6.49 23.23 6.69
CA LEU A 206 -6.10 23.71 8.02
C LEU A 206 -5.35 25.05 7.97
N GLY A 207 -4.74 25.40 6.84
CA GLY A 207 -3.84 26.54 6.76
C GLY A 207 -2.55 26.35 7.56
N LEU A 208 -2.23 25.10 7.92
CA LEU A 208 -1.04 24.77 8.67
C LEU A 208 -0.53 23.40 8.22
N VAL A 209 0.79 23.28 8.13
CA VAL A 209 1.46 21.98 8.07
C VAL A 209 2.70 22.03 8.96
N ALA A 210 2.65 21.29 10.07
CA ALA A 210 3.79 21.12 10.96
C ALA A 210 4.48 19.77 10.71
N PRO A 211 5.81 19.67 10.86
CA PRO A 211 6.53 18.40 10.73
C PRO A 211 5.95 17.30 11.62
N ALA A 212 5.52 17.64 12.84
CA ALA A 212 4.93 16.69 13.79
C ALA A 212 3.69 15.97 13.24
N ASP A 213 2.86 16.66 12.46
CA ASP A 213 1.63 16.11 11.87
C ASP A 213 1.92 15.10 10.75
N VAL A 214 3.08 15.22 10.10
CA VAL A 214 3.52 14.35 8.99
C VAL A 214 4.69 13.45 9.39
N SER A 215 4.78 13.14 10.68
CA SER A 215 5.83 12.31 11.26
C SER A 215 5.77 10.85 10.79
N PRO A 216 6.85 10.06 10.95
CA PRO A 216 6.85 8.64 10.62
C PRO A 216 5.80 7.82 11.39
N LEU A 217 5.31 8.35 12.52
CA LEU A 217 4.20 7.78 13.27
C LEU A 217 2.90 7.79 12.45
N LEU A 218 2.63 8.84 11.66
CA LEU A 218 1.49 8.88 10.75
C LEU A 218 1.56 7.74 9.73
N SER A 219 2.75 7.47 9.17
CA SER A 219 2.92 6.34 8.25
C SER A 219 2.56 5.00 8.89
N LEU A 220 2.99 4.79 10.14
CA LEU A 220 2.68 3.59 10.90
C LEU A 220 1.17 3.50 11.20
N GLN A 221 0.57 4.60 11.62
CA GLN A 221 -0.88 4.69 11.87
C GLN A 221 -1.70 4.35 10.62
N LEU A 222 -1.35 4.93 9.46
CA LEU A 222 -1.99 4.62 8.19
C LEU A 222 -1.79 3.17 7.77
N PHE A 223 -0.57 2.64 7.94
CA PHE A 223 -0.29 1.23 7.65
C PHE A 223 -1.13 0.29 8.50
N VAL A 224 -1.22 0.56 9.81
CA VAL A 224 -2.05 -0.23 10.71
C VAL A 224 -3.53 -0.09 10.38
N ALA A 225 -4.01 1.11 10.05
CA ALA A 225 -5.39 1.33 9.59
C ALA A 225 -5.72 0.46 8.37
N VAL A 226 -4.85 0.43 7.37
CA VAL A 226 -5.01 -0.42 6.19
C VAL A 226 -4.95 -1.91 6.54
N LEU A 227 -4.03 -2.30 7.43
CA LEU A 227 -3.87 -3.68 7.88
C LEU A 227 -5.07 -4.20 8.70
N LEU A 228 -5.73 -3.30 9.43
CA LEU A 228 -6.98 -3.51 10.16
C LEU A 228 -8.19 -3.64 9.25
N GLY A 229 -8.21 -2.85 8.18
CA GLY A 229 -9.23 -2.92 7.13
C GLY A 229 -9.37 -4.30 6.47
N GLY A 230 -8.38 -5.18 6.64
CA GLY A 230 -8.48 -6.60 6.30
C GLY A 230 -8.07 -6.96 4.88
N THR A 231 -8.46 -8.17 4.45
CA THR A 231 -8.14 -8.75 3.13
C THR A 231 -8.77 -7.94 2.00
N ALA A 232 -8.09 -7.86 0.84
CA ALA A 232 -8.38 -7.00 -0.31
C ALA A 232 -9.86 -6.86 -0.69
N ARG A 233 -10.54 -5.99 0.03
CA ARG A 233 -11.89 -5.51 -0.24
C ARG A 233 -11.78 -4.00 -0.38
N TRP A 234 -12.46 -3.47 -1.39
CA TRP A 234 -12.47 -2.04 -1.69
C TRP A 234 -12.86 -1.14 -0.50
N TRP A 235 -13.64 -1.64 0.47
CA TRP A 235 -14.06 -0.88 1.66
C TRP A 235 -13.09 -0.93 2.84
N GLY A 236 -12.07 -1.80 2.81
CA GLY A 236 -11.11 -1.97 3.92
C GLY A 236 -10.48 -0.66 4.42
N PRO A 237 -10.00 0.25 3.54
CA PRO A 237 -9.43 1.54 3.94
C PRO A 237 -10.41 2.41 4.72
N LEU A 238 -11.70 2.36 4.36
CA LEU A 238 -12.75 3.12 5.03
C LEU A 238 -12.91 2.67 6.48
N LEU A 239 -12.99 1.36 6.72
CA LEU A 239 -13.04 0.83 8.08
C LEU A 239 -11.77 1.18 8.86
N GLY A 240 -10.60 1.04 8.22
CA GLY A 240 -9.31 1.40 8.81
C GLY A 240 -9.23 2.84 9.30
N VAL A 241 -9.64 3.80 8.45
CA VAL A 241 -9.62 5.22 8.81
C VAL A 241 -10.69 5.57 9.85
N VAL A 242 -11.87 4.95 9.81
CA VAL A 242 -12.87 5.13 10.88
C VAL A 242 -12.28 4.70 12.22
N VAL A 243 -11.61 3.55 12.28
CA VAL A 243 -10.90 3.12 13.50
C VAL A 243 -9.81 4.12 13.87
N LEU A 244 -8.91 4.47 12.94
CA LEU A 244 -7.81 5.39 13.22
C LEU A 244 -8.29 6.77 13.71
N SER A 245 -9.39 7.29 13.15
CA SER A 245 -9.95 8.59 13.53
C SER A 245 -10.65 8.59 14.90
N THR A 246 -11.16 7.42 15.33
CA THR A 246 -11.79 7.27 16.65
C THR A 246 -10.79 6.93 17.77
N LEU A 247 -9.58 6.46 17.43
CA LEU A 247 -8.55 6.14 18.42
C LEU A 247 -8.13 7.33 19.30
N PRO A 248 -7.77 8.52 18.78
CA PRO A 248 -7.33 9.63 19.63
C PRO A 248 -8.41 10.14 20.60
N PRO A 249 -9.68 10.37 20.18
CA PRO A 249 -10.74 10.76 21.11
C PRO A 249 -10.97 9.74 22.23
N VAL A 250 -10.88 8.45 21.91
CA VAL A 250 -10.99 7.37 22.92
C VAL A 250 -9.80 7.40 23.87
N ALA A 251 -8.58 7.59 23.36
CA ALA A 251 -7.38 7.72 24.17
C ALA A 251 -7.45 8.94 25.11
N ASP A 252 -7.93 10.08 24.60
CA ASP A 252 -8.13 11.30 25.37
C ASP A 252 -9.17 11.10 26.49
N ALA A 253 -10.29 10.43 26.20
CA ALA A 253 -11.31 10.10 27.19
C ALA A 253 -10.80 9.16 28.30
N LEU A 254 -9.98 8.16 27.94
CA LEU A 254 -9.34 7.26 28.90
C LEU A 254 -8.29 7.98 29.75
N ALA A 255 -7.49 8.86 29.15
CA ALA A 255 -6.51 9.67 29.86
C ALA A 255 -7.19 10.60 30.88
N ALA A 256 -8.29 11.24 30.48
CA ALA A 256 -9.11 12.06 31.35
C ALA A 256 -9.70 11.25 32.52
N GLY A 257 -10.26 10.06 32.25
CA GLY A 257 -10.78 9.15 33.28
C GLY A 257 -9.72 8.63 34.24
N ALA A 258 -8.46 8.52 33.80
CA ALA A 258 -7.32 8.13 34.62
C ALA A 258 -6.65 9.30 35.37
N GLY A 259 -7.11 10.55 35.17
CA GLY A 259 -6.53 11.74 35.79
C GLY A 259 -5.14 12.12 35.26
N VAL A 260 -4.77 11.68 34.06
CA VAL A 260 -3.45 11.94 33.47
C VAL A 260 -3.56 13.00 32.37
N ALA A 261 -2.62 13.95 32.35
CA ALA A 261 -2.59 15.00 31.34
C ALA A 261 -2.49 14.38 29.92
N PRO A 262 -3.49 14.61 29.04
CA PRO A 262 -3.57 13.95 27.74
C PRO A 262 -2.37 14.30 26.84
N GLU A 263 -1.78 15.48 26.99
CA GLU A 263 -0.63 15.92 26.19
C GLU A 263 0.61 15.03 26.34
N ARG A 264 0.81 14.42 27.52
CA ARG A 264 1.97 13.53 27.78
C ARG A 264 1.70 12.08 27.39
N THR A 265 0.45 11.64 27.46
CA THR A 265 0.08 10.23 27.30
C THR A 265 -0.57 9.90 25.98
N ARG A 266 -1.10 10.88 25.23
CA ARG A 266 -1.81 10.64 23.97
C ARG A 266 -0.97 9.82 22.99
N GLY A 267 0.31 10.17 22.79
CA GLY A 267 1.20 9.39 21.92
C GLY A 267 1.35 7.94 22.37
N ALA A 268 1.62 7.72 23.66
CA ALA A 268 1.81 6.39 24.25
C ALA A 268 0.52 5.56 24.26
N LEU A 269 -0.62 6.16 24.62
CA LEU A 269 -1.94 5.51 24.63
C LEU A 269 -2.41 5.17 23.22
N THR A 270 -2.21 6.07 22.26
CA THR A 270 -2.55 5.81 20.85
C THR A 270 -1.69 4.66 20.33
N ALA A 271 -0.38 4.65 20.63
CA ALA A 271 0.51 3.55 20.27
C ALA A 271 0.13 2.23 20.96
N ALA A 272 -0.22 2.26 22.25
CA ALA A 272 -0.66 1.08 22.99
C ALA A 272 -1.98 0.52 22.45
N LEU A 273 -2.97 1.38 22.16
CA LEU A 273 -4.21 0.96 21.51
C LEU A 273 -3.94 0.38 20.13
N LEU A 274 -3.03 0.99 19.35
CA LEU A 274 -2.65 0.48 18.04
C LEU A 274 -2.07 -0.95 18.15
N VAL A 275 -1.17 -1.18 19.11
CA VAL A 275 -0.58 -2.51 19.38
C VAL A 275 -1.65 -3.48 19.86
N ALA A 276 -2.55 -3.06 20.76
CA ALA A 276 -3.65 -3.90 21.23
C ALA A 276 -4.56 -4.31 20.06
N VAL A 277 -4.95 -3.37 19.22
CA VAL A 277 -5.79 -3.60 18.04
C VAL A 277 -5.10 -4.56 17.05
N LEU A 278 -3.78 -4.45 16.86
CA LEU A 278 -3.00 -5.41 16.07
C LEU A 278 -2.93 -6.80 16.71
N ALA A 279 -2.75 -6.87 18.03
CA ALA A 279 -2.69 -8.12 18.77
C ALA A 279 -4.04 -8.86 18.72
N LEU A 280 -5.15 -8.13 18.79
CA LEU A 280 -6.52 -8.65 18.69
C LEU A 280 -6.89 -9.09 17.26
N ARG A 281 -6.17 -8.64 16.22
CA ARG A 281 -6.45 -9.02 14.83
C ARG A 281 -6.29 -10.52 14.58
N ARG A 282 -5.29 -11.17 15.17
CA ARG A 282 -5.03 -12.61 14.99
C ARG A 282 -6.16 -13.50 15.56
N PRO A 283 -6.61 -13.33 16.83
CA PRO A 283 -7.71 -14.13 17.37
C PRO A 283 -9.05 -13.80 16.70
N VAL A 284 -9.36 -12.53 16.42
CA VAL A 284 -10.60 -12.13 15.72
C VAL A 284 -10.63 -12.68 14.29
N GLY A 285 -9.49 -12.65 13.59
CA GLY A 285 -9.35 -13.26 12.27
C GLY A 285 -9.59 -14.78 12.27
N ARG A 286 -9.19 -15.50 13.32
CA ARG A 286 -9.50 -16.94 13.49
C ARG A 286 -10.96 -17.22 13.86
N LEU A 287 -11.57 -16.34 14.65
CA LEU A 287 -12.99 -16.45 15.03
C LEU A 287 -13.94 -16.16 13.85
N LEU A 288 -13.58 -15.18 13.02
CA LEU A 288 -14.34 -14.77 11.83
C LEU A 288 -14.05 -15.65 10.62
N ALA A 289 -12.81 -16.16 10.50
CA ALA A 289 -12.51 -17.28 9.61
C ALA A 289 -13.09 -18.55 10.22
N ARG A 290 -14.42 -18.66 10.21
CA ARG A 290 -15.07 -19.97 10.07
C ARG A 290 -14.69 -20.49 8.70
N THR A 291 -13.45 -20.97 8.56
CA THR A 291 -13.13 -21.90 7.49
C THR A 291 -14.17 -23.01 7.61
N PRO A 292 -14.98 -23.29 6.58
CA PRO A 292 -15.61 -24.61 6.54
C PRO A 292 -14.45 -25.57 6.74
N ALA A 293 -14.53 -26.38 7.80
CA ALA A 293 -13.54 -27.42 8.02
C ALA A 293 -13.52 -28.22 6.72
N VAL A 294 -12.42 -28.13 5.96
CA VAL A 294 -12.10 -29.14 4.96
C VAL A 294 -12.07 -30.41 5.79
N HIS A 295 -13.14 -31.19 5.69
CA HIS A 295 -13.26 -32.42 6.44
C HIS A 295 -12.04 -33.26 6.04
N PRO A 296 -11.15 -33.64 6.97
CA PRO A 296 -10.01 -34.50 6.65
C PRO A 296 -10.39 -35.88 6.11
N GLY A 297 -11.70 -36.17 6.02
CA GLY A 297 -12.27 -37.38 5.43
C GLY A 297 -13.12 -37.15 4.18
N ALA A 298 -13.12 -35.95 3.58
CA ALA A 298 -13.61 -35.81 2.21
C ALA A 298 -12.59 -36.45 1.29
N GLU A 299 -12.86 -37.70 0.90
CA GLU A 299 -12.11 -38.40 -0.14
C GLU A 299 -11.93 -37.44 -1.33
N PRO A 300 -10.70 -37.20 -1.80
CA PRO A 300 -10.46 -36.32 -2.93
C PRO A 300 -11.43 -36.70 -4.04
N ALA A 301 -12.18 -35.74 -4.58
CA ALA A 301 -13.04 -35.99 -5.72
C ALA A 301 -12.20 -36.78 -6.75
N PRO A 302 -12.68 -37.96 -7.20
CA PRO A 302 -11.89 -38.82 -8.04
C PRO A 302 -11.40 -37.99 -9.23
N ILE A 303 -10.08 -37.90 -9.37
CA ILE A 303 -9.46 -37.21 -10.49
C ILE A 303 -10.13 -37.79 -11.74
N PRO A 304 -10.79 -36.96 -12.58
CA PRO A 304 -11.50 -37.46 -13.74
C PRO A 304 -10.54 -38.32 -14.54
N THR A 305 -10.81 -39.63 -14.56
CA THR A 305 -9.97 -40.59 -15.29
C THR A 305 -10.10 -40.21 -16.76
N PRO A 306 -9.00 -39.84 -17.44
CA PRO A 306 -9.07 -39.56 -18.86
C PRO A 306 -9.63 -40.79 -19.59
N PRO A 307 -10.41 -40.61 -20.67
CA PRO A 307 -11.05 -41.71 -21.37
C PRO A 307 -10.04 -42.81 -21.72
N ARG A 308 -10.42 -44.08 -21.48
CA ARG A 308 -9.58 -45.28 -21.68
C ARG A 308 -8.93 -45.37 -23.06
N SER A 309 -9.52 -44.72 -24.07
CA SER A 309 -8.98 -44.66 -25.44
C SER A 309 -7.67 -43.87 -25.58
N ALA A 310 -7.26 -43.09 -24.57
CA ALA A 310 -5.99 -42.35 -24.57
C ALA A 310 -4.88 -43.01 -23.71
N GLN A 311 -5.14 -44.15 -23.06
CA GLN A 311 -4.32 -44.62 -21.91
C GLN A 311 -3.08 -45.48 -22.26
N ASN A 312 -2.84 -45.81 -23.53
CA ASN A 312 -1.78 -46.76 -23.90
C ASN A 312 -0.64 -46.18 -24.74
N GLY A 313 -0.58 -44.86 -24.91
CA GLY A 313 0.52 -44.19 -25.63
C GLY A 313 1.60 -43.67 -24.68
N VAL A 314 2.87 -43.97 -24.98
CA VAL A 314 4.00 -43.19 -24.45
C VAL A 314 3.86 -41.76 -25.01
N ARG A 315 3.64 -40.79 -24.12
CA ARG A 315 3.46 -39.36 -24.47
C ARG A 315 4.80 -38.66 -24.59
N LEU A 316 5.76 -39.05 -23.77
CA LEU A 316 7.13 -38.53 -23.77
C LEU A 316 8.07 -39.68 -23.39
N ARG A 317 9.15 -39.85 -24.16
CA ARG A 317 10.27 -40.72 -23.80
C ARG A 317 11.55 -39.93 -24.03
N ALA A 318 12.35 -39.85 -22.98
CA ALA A 318 13.69 -39.30 -23.02
C ALA A 318 14.62 -40.36 -22.44
N ASP A 319 15.57 -40.80 -23.23
CA ASP A 319 16.63 -41.73 -22.82
C ASP A 319 17.95 -40.96 -22.82
N ASP A 320 18.83 -41.25 -21.85
CA ASP A 320 20.20 -40.72 -21.78
C ASP A 320 20.30 -39.18 -21.74
N VAL A 321 19.50 -38.53 -20.90
CA VAL A 321 19.49 -37.06 -20.75
C VAL A 321 20.70 -36.59 -19.92
N HIS A 322 21.53 -35.75 -20.54
CA HIS A 322 22.64 -35.06 -19.90
C HIS A 322 22.42 -33.55 -19.92
N VAL A 323 22.63 -32.89 -18.78
CA VAL A 323 22.55 -31.42 -18.65
C VAL A 323 23.72 -30.92 -17.82
N SER A 324 24.44 -29.90 -18.32
CA SER A 324 25.60 -29.31 -17.63
C SER A 324 25.50 -27.79 -17.59
N PHE A 325 25.93 -27.19 -16.49
CA PHE A 325 26.04 -25.74 -16.31
C PHE A 325 27.49 -25.39 -15.99
N GLY A 326 28.23 -24.92 -17.01
CA GLY A 326 29.67 -24.69 -16.89
C GLY A 326 30.41 -25.99 -16.58
N ALA A 327 31.16 -26.03 -15.48
CA ALA A 327 31.92 -27.21 -15.06
C ALA A 327 31.10 -28.27 -14.31
N VAL A 328 29.83 -27.99 -13.99
CA VAL A 328 28.99 -28.89 -13.19
C VAL A 328 28.03 -29.67 -14.08
N GLN A 329 28.12 -31.00 -14.03
CA GLN A 329 27.14 -31.89 -14.66
C GLN A 329 25.94 -32.06 -13.72
N ALA A 330 24.80 -31.47 -14.10
CA ALA A 330 23.57 -31.47 -13.31
C ALA A 330 22.70 -32.71 -13.56
N LEU A 331 22.75 -33.28 -14.77
CA LEU A 331 22.14 -34.57 -15.12
C LEU A 331 23.15 -35.38 -15.94
N ALA A 332 23.26 -36.68 -15.63
CA ALA A 332 24.12 -37.63 -16.33
C ALA A 332 23.34 -38.91 -16.65
N GLY A 333 22.94 -39.08 -17.91
CA GLY A 333 22.28 -40.29 -18.40
C GLY A 333 20.88 -40.52 -17.80
N ALA A 334 20.12 -39.46 -17.52
CA ALA A 334 18.80 -39.59 -16.92
C ALA A 334 17.75 -40.08 -17.95
N GLY A 335 16.92 -41.05 -17.56
CA GLY A 335 15.81 -41.54 -18.38
C GLY A 335 14.46 -41.15 -17.81
N LEU A 336 13.52 -40.74 -18.67
CA LEU A 336 12.13 -40.43 -18.30
C LEU A 336 11.17 -40.99 -19.35
N THR A 337 10.18 -41.76 -18.92
CA THR A 337 9.07 -42.20 -19.78
C THR A 337 7.75 -41.76 -19.15
N LEU A 338 6.99 -40.92 -19.85
CA LEU A 338 5.67 -40.45 -19.42
C LEU A 338 4.59 -41.10 -20.27
N HIS A 339 3.64 -41.74 -19.61
CA HIS A 339 2.48 -42.34 -20.24
C HIS A 339 1.29 -41.39 -20.24
N ALA A 340 0.51 -41.40 -21.33
CA ALA A 340 -0.71 -40.63 -21.44
C ALA A 340 -1.72 -41.01 -20.35
N GLY A 341 -2.28 -39.98 -19.71
CA GLY A 341 -3.32 -40.16 -18.68
C GLY A 341 -2.83 -40.69 -17.33
N ARG A 342 -1.51 -40.76 -17.10
CA ARG A 342 -0.92 -41.09 -15.78
C ARG A 342 -0.29 -39.85 -15.14
N VAL A 343 -0.55 -39.67 -13.85
CA VAL A 343 0.15 -38.68 -13.02
C VAL A 343 1.48 -39.28 -12.57
N HIS A 344 2.58 -38.59 -12.85
CA HIS A 344 3.92 -39.01 -12.45
C HIS A 344 4.46 -38.01 -11.42
N ALA A 345 5.01 -38.52 -10.32
CA ALA A 345 5.64 -37.70 -9.28
C ALA A 345 7.16 -37.85 -9.35
N LEU A 346 7.87 -36.73 -9.50
CA LEU A 346 9.34 -36.68 -9.47
C LEU A 346 9.80 -36.21 -8.08
N VAL A 347 10.37 -37.10 -7.29
CA VAL A 347 10.73 -36.86 -5.89
C VAL A 347 12.22 -37.12 -5.66
N GLY A 348 12.86 -36.29 -4.84
CA GLY A 348 14.28 -36.41 -4.51
C GLY A 348 14.77 -35.27 -3.61
N PRO A 349 15.99 -35.37 -3.04
CA PRO A 349 16.56 -34.36 -2.16
C PRO A 349 16.78 -32.99 -2.84
N ASN A 350 16.92 -31.90 -2.07
CA ASN A 350 17.29 -30.60 -2.63
C ASN A 350 18.63 -30.71 -3.37
N GLY A 351 18.72 -30.17 -4.58
CA GLY A 351 19.90 -30.27 -5.45
C GLY A 351 19.97 -31.52 -6.34
N SER A 352 19.01 -32.45 -6.26
CA SER A 352 19.01 -33.69 -7.05
C SER A 352 18.68 -33.54 -8.55
N GLY A 353 18.70 -32.33 -9.11
CA GLY A 353 18.42 -32.09 -10.53
C GLY A 353 16.94 -32.15 -10.96
N LYS A 354 15.96 -32.18 -10.04
CA LYS A 354 14.51 -32.26 -10.40
C LYS A 354 14.03 -31.11 -11.28
N SER A 355 14.32 -29.88 -10.87
CA SER A 355 13.97 -28.69 -11.65
C SER A 355 14.74 -28.64 -12.97
N THR A 356 15.96 -29.18 -12.99
CA THR A 356 16.78 -29.30 -14.19
C THR A 356 16.23 -30.34 -15.17
N LEU A 357 15.60 -31.42 -14.70
CA LEU A 357 15.00 -32.45 -15.55
C LEU A 357 13.66 -32.01 -16.15
N LEU A 358 12.99 -31.04 -15.53
CA LEU A 358 11.70 -30.49 -16.00
C LEU A 358 11.84 -29.26 -16.90
N ALA A 359 13.01 -28.63 -16.92
CA ALA A 359 13.33 -27.48 -17.76
C ALA A 359 13.80 -27.94 -19.14
#